data_AF-A0A929JYU7-F1
#
_entry.id   AF-A0A929JYU7-F1
#
_cell.length_a   1.000
_cell.length_b   1.000
_cell.length_c   1.000
_cell.angle_alpha   90.00
_cell.angle_beta   90.00
_cell.angle_gamma   90.00
#
_symmetry.space_group_name_H-M   'P 1'
#
loop_
_entity.id
_entity.type
_entity.pdbx_description
1 polymer ?
#
loop_
_entity_poly.entity_id
_entity_poly.type
_entity_poly.pdbx_seq_one_letter_code
_entity_poly.pdbx_strand_id
1 'polypeptide(L)'
;MNFRLLLCLLLVLTGTNYGFACDCYERNYAQAKLKDYNKAGVIFIGDALKASASGIVTKVIEALKGDLPDSVIVEENSCTSPMHAGERWLVYAIKKADNVYSIMPCSLSRSFSNPFIVVAKDGALTFPAPGTKSPSKNELKLSRELQLAESKIKLYDEIDELRKKRHDQSSQKLDQYKILSIVLSGLLVISVLILVFRKPAKQLVN
;
A
#
# COMPACT_ATOMS: atom_id res chain seq x y z
N MET A 1 42.01 37.26 -2.78
CA MET A 1 40.62 36.92 -2.40
C MET A 1 40.59 36.77 -0.88
N ASN A 2 39.80 37.60 -0.18
CA ASN A 2 39.84 37.65 1.28
C ASN A 2 39.41 36.30 1.88
N PHE A 3 40.22 35.72 2.76
CA PHE A 3 39.95 34.43 3.42
C PHE A 3 38.56 34.37 4.06
N ARG A 4 38.06 35.51 4.57
CA ARG A 4 36.70 35.64 5.12
C ARG A 4 35.60 35.40 4.07
N LEU A 5 35.80 35.85 2.83
CA LEU A 5 34.85 35.65 1.74
C LEU A 5 34.81 34.18 1.28
N LEU A 6 35.98 33.52 1.26
CA LEU A 6 36.08 32.08 0.99
C LEU A 6 35.35 31.26 2.06
N LEU A 7 35.52 31.62 3.34
CA LEU A 7 34.87 30.92 4.45
C LEU A 7 33.34 31.09 4.40
N CYS A 8 32.85 32.30 4.12
CA CYS A 8 31.42 32.54 3.94
C CYS A 8 30.85 31.76 2.75
N LEU A 9 31.58 31.67 1.63
CA LEU A 9 31.17 30.87 0.47
C LEU A 9 31.09 29.38 0.83
N LEU A 10 32.07 28.87 1.57
CA LEU A 10 32.10 27.46 2.01
C LEU A 10 30.94 27.14 2.95
N LEU A 11 30.63 28.04 3.91
CA LEU A 11 29.50 27.89 4.83
C LEU A 11 28.15 27.89 4.13
N VAL A 12 27.97 28.72 3.11
CA VAL A 12 26.74 28.73 2.28
C VAL A 12 26.64 27.44 1.45
N LEU A 13 27.75 26.96 0.88
CA LEU A 13 27.79 25.71 0.11
C LEU A 13 27.55 24.46 0.98
N THR A 14 27.98 24.44 2.24
CA THR A 14 27.73 23.32 3.15
C THR A 14 26.39 23.42 3.89
N GLY A 15 25.84 24.64 4.00
CA GLY A 15 24.61 24.93 4.75
C GLY A 15 23.32 24.57 4.02
N THR A 16 23.36 24.30 2.71
CA THR A 16 22.18 23.90 1.91
C THR A 16 21.90 22.41 1.93
N ASN A 17 22.65 21.61 2.71
CA ASN A 17 22.37 20.19 2.91
C ASN A 17 21.19 20.04 3.88
N TYR A 18 19.98 20.32 3.40
CA TYR A 18 18.76 20.02 4.12
C TYR A 18 18.64 18.49 4.28
N GLY A 19 18.94 18.00 5.48
CA GLY A 19 18.61 16.64 5.86
C GLY A 19 17.10 16.52 6.00
N PHE A 20 16.44 15.94 4.99
CA PHE A 20 15.03 15.57 5.11
C PHE A 20 14.92 14.30 5.96
N ALA A 21 14.65 14.46 7.24
CA ALA A 21 14.21 13.37 8.08
C ALA A 21 12.73 13.07 7.77
N CYS A 22 12.41 11.80 7.56
CA CYS A 22 11.03 11.38 7.39
C CYS A 22 10.33 11.37 8.75
N ASP A 23 9.33 12.23 8.92
CA ASP A 23 8.46 12.20 10.10
C ASP A 23 7.37 11.14 9.91
N CYS A 24 7.79 9.88 9.96
CA CYS A 24 6.91 8.71 9.84
C CYS A 24 6.31 8.36 11.19
N TYR A 25 5.35 9.16 11.64
CA TYR A 25 4.69 8.95 12.89
C TYR A 25 3.17 8.87 12.70
N GLU A 26 2.59 7.70 13.00
CA GLU A 26 1.16 7.49 13.06
C GLU A 26 0.74 7.32 14.53
N ARG A 27 -0.26 8.09 14.97
CA ARG A 27 -0.79 8.01 16.34
C ARG A 27 -1.54 6.71 16.60
N ASN A 28 -2.08 6.09 15.55
CA ASN A 28 -2.97 4.94 15.68
C ASN A 28 -2.83 4.02 14.47
N TYR A 29 -2.55 2.75 14.74
CA TYR A 29 -2.42 1.72 13.71
C TYR A 29 -3.67 1.58 12.82
N ALA A 30 -4.87 1.69 13.39
CA ALA A 30 -6.10 1.61 12.63
C ALA A 30 -6.27 2.79 11.66
N GLN A 31 -5.82 3.99 12.06
CA GLN A 31 -5.83 5.17 11.20
C GLN A 31 -4.78 5.04 10.08
N ALA A 32 -3.58 4.60 10.40
CA ALA A 32 -2.53 4.29 9.42
C ALA A 32 -3.03 3.29 8.38
N LYS A 33 -3.64 2.19 8.82
CA LYS A 33 -4.21 1.16 7.96
C LYS A 33 -5.29 1.69 7.04
N LEU A 34 -6.21 2.51 7.57
CA LEU A 34 -7.26 3.12 6.76
C LEU A 34 -6.70 4.10 5.73
N LYS A 35 -5.78 4.97 6.15
CA LYS A 35 -5.11 5.96 5.30
C LYS A 35 -4.34 5.28 4.18
N ASP A 36 -3.53 4.28 4.49
CA ASP A 36 -2.72 3.56 3.50
C ASP A 36 -3.59 2.74 2.58
N TYR A 37 -4.61 2.06 3.10
CA TYR A 37 -5.59 1.36 2.28
C TYR A 37 -6.26 2.31 1.28
N ASN A 38 -6.65 3.51 1.71
CA ASN A 38 -7.34 4.47 0.85
C ASN A 38 -6.42 5.10 -0.21
N LYS A 39 -5.18 5.42 0.16
CA LYS A 39 -4.21 6.07 -0.73
C LYS A 39 -3.52 5.09 -1.68
N ALA A 40 -3.32 3.84 -1.28
CA ALA A 40 -2.69 2.85 -2.13
C ALA A 40 -3.59 2.53 -3.32
N GLY A 41 -3.05 2.66 -4.53
CA GLY A 41 -3.73 2.23 -5.74
C GLY A 41 -3.81 0.70 -5.82
N VAL A 42 -2.75 0.05 -5.34
CA VAL A 42 -2.65 -1.41 -5.25
C VAL A 42 -2.08 -1.83 -3.89
N ILE A 43 -2.49 -3.00 -3.43
CA ILE A 43 -1.94 -3.66 -2.26
C ILE A 43 -1.70 -5.10 -2.64
N PHE A 44 -0.52 -5.66 -2.36
CA PHE A 44 -0.22 -7.04 -2.74
C PHE A 44 0.84 -7.68 -1.85
N ILE A 45 0.87 -9.00 -1.86
CA ILE A 45 1.95 -9.82 -1.33
C ILE A 45 2.85 -10.18 -2.51
N GLY A 46 4.16 -9.97 -2.37
CA GLY A 46 5.12 -10.28 -3.42
C GLY A 46 6.46 -10.77 -2.88
N ASP A 47 7.17 -11.55 -3.71
CA ASP A 47 8.53 -11.99 -3.46
C ASP A 47 9.50 -11.07 -4.21
N ALA A 48 10.38 -10.39 -3.47
CA ALA A 48 11.43 -9.54 -4.03
C ALA A 48 12.48 -10.43 -4.70
N LEU A 49 12.69 -10.29 -6.01
CA LEU A 49 13.59 -11.16 -6.76
C LEU A 49 15.00 -10.57 -6.89
N LYS A 50 15.09 -9.38 -7.49
CA LYS A 50 16.38 -8.72 -7.76
C LYS A 50 16.22 -7.23 -7.92
N ALA A 51 17.28 -6.50 -7.59
CA ALA A 51 17.38 -5.07 -7.90
C ALA A 51 17.48 -4.85 -9.43
N SER A 52 16.95 -3.73 -9.87
CA SER A 52 17.03 -3.20 -11.23
C SER A 52 17.44 -1.72 -11.17
N ALA A 53 17.64 -1.09 -12.33
CA ALA A 53 18.01 0.33 -12.38
C ALA A 53 16.96 1.27 -11.78
N SER A 54 15.68 0.88 -11.79
CA SER A 54 14.55 1.70 -11.33
C SER A 54 13.95 1.26 -9.99
N GLY A 55 14.28 0.08 -9.48
CA GLY A 55 13.69 -0.45 -8.26
C GLY A 55 13.87 -1.96 -8.14
N ILE A 56 13.02 -2.64 -7.36
CA ILE A 56 13.11 -4.09 -7.15
C ILE A 56 12.07 -4.82 -7.98
N VAL A 57 12.54 -5.74 -8.81
CA VAL A 57 11.66 -6.67 -9.53
C VAL A 57 11.02 -7.60 -8.52
N THR A 58 9.70 -7.57 -8.45
CA THR A 58 8.90 -8.28 -7.48
C THR A 58 7.93 -9.20 -8.20
N LYS A 59 7.89 -10.47 -7.80
CA LYS A 59 6.87 -11.42 -8.26
C LYS A 59 5.63 -11.26 -7.40
N VAL A 60 4.49 -10.95 -7.99
CA VAL A 60 3.22 -10.85 -7.29
C VAL A 60 2.75 -12.26 -6.95
N ILE A 61 2.52 -12.52 -5.66
CA ILE A 61 1.99 -13.79 -5.16
C ILE A 61 0.48 -13.68 -5.00
N GLU A 62 0.02 -12.56 -4.46
CA GLU A 62 -1.40 -12.32 -4.20
C GLU A 62 -1.69 -10.83 -4.28
N ALA A 63 -2.57 -10.41 -5.19
CA ALA A 63 -3.13 -9.06 -5.14
C ALA A 63 -4.16 -8.99 -3.99
N LEU A 64 -4.09 -7.96 -3.17
CA LEU A 64 -5.04 -7.71 -2.08
C LEU A 64 -5.94 -6.51 -2.39
N LYS A 65 -5.48 -5.60 -3.26
CA LYS A 65 -6.25 -4.50 -3.82
C LYS A 65 -5.71 -4.16 -5.21
N GLY A 66 -6.62 -3.86 -6.13
CA GLY A 66 -6.30 -3.53 -7.51
C GLY A 66 -5.88 -4.74 -8.35
N ASP A 67 -5.74 -4.52 -9.64
CA ASP A 67 -5.33 -5.53 -10.61
C ASP A 67 -3.85 -5.33 -10.94
N LEU A 68 -3.09 -6.43 -10.94
CA LEU A 68 -1.64 -6.44 -11.08
C LEU A 68 -1.24 -7.57 -12.03
N PRO A 69 -0.20 -7.38 -12.86
CA PRO A 69 0.44 -8.49 -13.56
C PRO A 69 1.22 -9.39 -12.58
N ASP A 70 1.67 -10.54 -13.07
CA ASP A 70 2.44 -11.52 -12.27
C ASP A 70 3.77 -10.97 -11.73
N SER A 71 4.33 -9.93 -12.38
CA SER A 71 5.56 -9.28 -11.92
C SER A 71 5.53 -7.78 -12.18
N VAL A 72 6.08 -7.04 -11.22
CA VAL A 72 6.13 -5.58 -11.21
C VAL A 72 7.50 -5.09 -10.75
N ILE A 73 7.81 -3.84 -11.06
CA ILE A 73 8.95 -3.13 -10.49
C ILE A 73 8.43 -2.26 -9.35
N VAL A 74 9.02 -2.43 -8.17
CA VAL A 74 8.69 -1.66 -6.98
C VAL A 74 9.79 -0.66 -6.70
N GLU A 75 9.49 0.62 -6.84
CA GLU A 75 10.39 1.73 -6.49
C GLU A 75 10.29 2.02 -5.00
N GLU A 76 11.44 2.01 -4.33
CA GLU A 76 11.56 2.33 -2.93
C GLU A 76 11.58 3.85 -2.72
N ASN A 77 11.12 4.29 -1.56
CA ASN A 77 11.20 5.69 -1.16
C ASN A 77 12.27 5.84 -0.06
N SER A 78 12.88 7.02 0.07
CA SER A 78 13.80 7.33 1.18
C SER A 78 13.19 7.13 2.57
N CYS A 79 11.85 7.09 2.68
CA CYS A 79 11.11 6.89 3.92
C CYS A 79 10.53 5.47 4.08
N THR A 80 11.08 4.47 3.38
CA THR A 80 10.62 3.08 3.47
C THR A 80 11.79 2.18 3.85
N SER A 81 11.52 1.12 4.62
CA SER A 81 12.52 0.09 4.86
C SER A 81 12.99 -0.50 3.54
N PRO A 82 14.31 -0.71 3.36
CA PRO A 82 14.82 -1.29 2.13
C PRO A 82 14.31 -2.72 1.99
N MET A 83 13.80 -3.03 0.80
CA MET A 83 13.44 -4.33 0.33
C MET A 83 14.70 -5.10 -0.05
N HIS A 84 14.83 -6.31 0.46
CA HIS A 84 15.95 -7.19 0.11
C HIS A 84 15.49 -8.32 -0.79
N ALA A 85 16.34 -8.68 -1.75
CA ALA A 85 16.10 -9.83 -2.62
C ALA A 85 15.97 -11.12 -1.78
N GLY A 86 15.04 -11.98 -2.16
CA GLY A 86 14.70 -13.21 -1.46
C GLY A 86 13.66 -13.05 -0.35
N GLU A 87 13.21 -11.83 -0.05
CA GLU A 87 12.20 -11.59 0.98
C GLU A 87 10.78 -11.53 0.42
N ARG A 88 9.82 -11.98 1.23
CA ARG A 88 8.39 -11.77 0.98
C ARG A 88 7.91 -10.51 1.66
N TRP A 89 7.12 -9.72 0.95
CA TRP A 89 6.67 -8.40 1.40
C TRP A 89 5.16 -8.23 1.26
N LEU A 90 4.56 -7.50 2.20
CA LEU A 90 3.26 -6.84 2.02
C LEU A 90 3.54 -5.43 1.53
N VAL A 91 2.99 -5.06 0.37
CA VAL A 91 3.32 -3.80 -0.32
C VAL A 91 2.06 -2.96 -0.50
N TYR A 92 2.10 -1.73 -0.02
CA TYR A 92 1.14 -0.64 -0.27
C TYR A 92 1.77 0.34 -1.26
N ALA A 93 1.24 0.39 -2.49
CA ALA A 93 1.87 1.15 -3.55
C ALA A 93 0.90 1.94 -4.43
N ILE A 94 1.44 2.94 -5.10
CA ILE A 94 0.75 3.74 -6.11
C ILE A 94 1.40 3.46 -7.46
N LYS A 95 0.59 3.24 -8.51
CA LYS A 95 1.09 3.05 -9.87
C LYS A 95 1.74 4.35 -10.36
N LYS A 96 2.98 4.26 -10.85
CA LYS A 96 3.72 5.38 -11.44
C LYS A 96 3.71 5.32 -12.96
N ALA A 97 4.01 4.14 -13.50
CA ALA A 97 3.98 3.83 -14.92
C ALA A 97 3.48 2.40 -15.13
N ASP A 98 3.49 1.92 -16.37
CA ASP A 98 3.11 0.53 -16.64
C ASP A 98 4.08 -0.44 -15.95
N ASN A 99 3.50 -1.29 -15.10
CA ASN A 99 4.20 -2.26 -14.27
C ASN A 99 5.21 -1.67 -13.28
N VAL A 100 5.23 -0.34 -13.09
CA VAL A 100 6.09 0.36 -12.13
C VAL A 100 5.24 0.98 -11.04
N TYR A 101 5.53 0.61 -9.80
CA TYR A 101 4.79 1.01 -8.61
C TYR A 101 5.75 1.58 -7.59
N SER A 102 5.36 2.67 -6.94
CA SER A 102 6.17 3.29 -5.89
C SER A 102 5.56 3.01 -4.53
N ILE A 103 6.38 2.52 -3.59
CA ILE A 103 5.95 2.33 -2.21
C ILE A 103 5.64 3.70 -1.63
N MET A 104 4.48 3.80 -0.98
CA MET A 104 4.11 5.02 -0.29
C MET A 104 5.08 5.30 0.87
N PRO A 105 5.60 6.53 1.01
CA PRO A 105 6.45 6.90 2.14
C PRO A 105 5.71 6.70 3.46
N CYS A 106 6.40 6.17 4.47
CA CYS A 106 5.84 5.88 5.79
C CYS A 106 4.62 4.94 5.78
N SER A 107 4.45 4.13 4.72
CA SER A 107 3.34 3.18 4.67
C SER A 107 3.59 1.94 5.53
N LEU A 108 2.53 1.16 5.72
CA LEU A 108 2.55 -0.14 6.38
C LEU A 108 3.22 -1.26 5.54
N SER A 109 3.88 -0.91 4.43
CA SER A 109 4.64 -1.85 3.61
C SER A 109 5.82 -2.43 4.39
N ARG A 110 5.93 -3.75 4.46
CA ARG A 110 6.96 -4.42 5.27
C ARG A 110 7.24 -5.86 4.85
N SER A 111 8.45 -6.32 5.19
CA SER A 111 8.87 -7.71 5.03
C SER A 111 8.17 -8.63 6.01
N PHE A 112 7.92 -9.87 5.59
CA PHE A 112 7.41 -10.94 6.46
C PHE A 112 8.50 -11.45 7.43
N SER A 113 9.78 -11.28 7.08
CA SER A 113 10.91 -11.64 7.95
C SER A 113 11.02 -10.66 9.12
N ASN A 114 10.72 -9.38 8.87
CA ASN A 114 10.92 -8.27 9.78
C ASN A 114 9.71 -7.30 9.80
N PRO A 115 8.50 -7.74 10.23
CA PRO A 115 7.26 -7.00 10.06
C PRO A 115 7.02 -5.92 11.12
N PHE A 116 8.08 -5.29 11.65
CA PHE A 116 7.94 -4.27 12.68
C PHE A 116 7.24 -3.03 12.13
N ILE A 117 6.37 -2.45 12.96
CA ILE A 117 5.69 -1.20 12.65
C ILE A 117 5.99 -0.23 13.80
N VAL A 118 6.46 0.96 13.44
CA VAL A 118 6.64 2.05 14.41
C VAL A 118 5.31 2.77 14.52
N VAL A 119 4.49 2.37 15.49
CA VAL A 119 3.29 3.10 15.91
C VAL A 119 3.57 3.64 17.29
N ALA A 120 3.37 4.93 17.48
CA ALA A 120 3.47 5.46 18.81
C ALA A 120 2.24 5.13 19.62
N LYS A 121 2.50 4.65 20.83
CA LYS A 121 1.47 4.39 21.81
C LYS A 121 1.07 5.74 22.43
N ASP A 122 -0.20 6.11 22.31
CA ASP A 122 -0.80 7.24 23.02
C ASP A 122 -0.25 8.64 22.69
N GLY A 123 0.20 8.86 21.46
CA GLY A 123 0.58 10.23 21.05
C GLY A 123 2.02 10.63 21.40
N ALA A 124 2.76 9.79 22.13
CA ALA A 124 4.14 10.04 22.54
C ALA A 124 5.04 8.85 22.18
N LEU A 125 6.19 9.15 21.57
CA LEU A 125 7.32 8.22 21.62
C LEU A 125 7.77 8.17 23.08
N THR A 126 7.36 7.14 23.82
CA THR A 126 7.88 6.92 25.16
C THR A 126 9.30 6.43 25.01
N PHE A 127 10.25 7.35 25.08
CA PHE A 127 11.63 6.97 25.31
C PHE A 127 11.69 6.25 26.65
N PRO A 128 12.25 5.02 26.71
CA PRO A 128 12.45 4.38 27.99
C PRO A 128 13.27 5.34 28.86
N ALA A 129 12.81 5.57 30.10
CA ALA A 129 13.60 6.34 31.05
C ALA A 129 15.02 5.74 31.11
N PRO A 130 16.08 6.57 31.26
CA PRO A 130 17.43 6.06 31.37
C PRO A 130 17.48 5.02 32.50
N GLY A 131 17.58 3.75 32.13
CA GLY A 131 17.52 2.66 33.09
C GLY A 131 18.76 2.69 33.98
N THR A 132 18.59 2.53 35.29
CA THR A 132 19.71 2.39 36.24
C THR A 132 20.42 1.03 36.11
N LYS A 133 19.83 0.07 35.38
CA LYS A 133 20.42 -1.22 35.04
C LYS A 133 20.20 -1.50 33.56
N SER A 134 21.29 -1.75 32.83
CA SER A 134 21.20 -2.24 31.46
C SER A 134 20.54 -3.62 31.49
N PRO A 135 19.52 -3.89 30.66
CA PRO A 135 18.96 -5.23 30.55
C PRO A 135 20.07 -6.21 30.16
N SER A 136 19.97 -7.43 30.67
CA SER A 136 20.87 -8.51 30.25
C SER A 136 20.67 -8.81 28.76
N LYS A 137 21.71 -9.37 28.13
CA LYS A 137 21.65 -9.78 26.72
C LYS A 137 20.49 -10.75 26.45
N ASN A 138 20.15 -11.61 27.42
CA ASN A 138 19.06 -12.58 27.30
C ASN A 138 17.69 -11.91 27.37
N GLU A 139 17.49 -10.94 28.28
CA GLU A 139 16.25 -10.17 28.36
C GLU A 139 16.00 -9.37 27.07
N LEU A 140 17.05 -8.75 26.52
CA LEU A 140 16.94 -8.01 25.25
C LEU A 140 16.57 -8.94 24.09
N LYS A 141 17.16 -10.13 24.05
CA LYS A 141 16.86 -11.14 23.02
C LYS A 141 15.42 -11.61 23.13
N LEU A 142 14.98 -11.98 24.32
CA LEU A 142 13.60 -12.42 24.59
C LEU A 142 12.58 -11.33 24.22
N SER A 143 12.86 -10.08 24.60
CA SER A 143 12.00 -8.95 24.27
C SER A 143 11.87 -8.74 22.75
N ARG A 144 12.97 -8.84 22.00
CA ARG A 144 12.93 -8.76 20.53
C ARG A 144 12.17 -9.90 19.90
N GLU A 145 12.34 -11.12 20.40
CA GLU A 145 11.62 -12.30 19.89
C GLU A 145 10.11 -12.16 20.14
N LEU A 146 9.71 -11.67 21.31
CA LEU A 146 8.31 -11.40 21.62
C LEU A 146 7.72 -10.32 20.71
N GLN A 147 8.41 -9.19 20.54
CA GLN A 147 7.97 -8.11 19.64
C GLN A 147 7.86 -8.59 18.19
N LEU A 148 8.78 -9.45 17.74
CA LEU A 148 8.73 -10.04 16.41
C LEU A 148 7.51 -10.95 16.25
N ALA A 149 7.22 -11.79 17.25
CA ALA A 149 6.05 -12.66 17.25
C ALA A 149 4.74 -11.87 17.19
N GLU A 150 4.60 -10.83 18.03
CA GLU A 150 3.44 -9.93 18.02
C GLU A 150 3.28 -9.23 16.66
N SER A 151 4.38 -8.75 16.08
CA SER A 151 4.36 -8.06 14.79
C SER A 151 3.96 -9.00 13.65
N LYS A 152 4.37 -10.27 13.71
CA LYS A 152 3.94 -11.30 12.75
C LYS A 152 2.44 -11.57 12.86
N ILE A 153 1.90 -11.74 14.07
CA ILE A 153 0.46 -11.95 14.27
C ILE A 153 -0.33 -10.79 13.66
N LYS A 154 0.05 -9.55 13.97
CA LYS A 154 -0.60 -8.34 13.42
C LYS A 154 -0.53 -8.26 11.89
N LEU A 155 0.57 -8.70 11.29
CA LEU A 155 0.70 -8.78 9.83
C LEU A 155 -0.29 -9.79 9.23
N TYR A 156 -0.41 -10.98 9.81
CA TYR A 156 -1.33 -11.99 9.30
C TYR A 156 -2.80 -11.58 9.48
N ASP A 157 -3.17 -11.03 10.64
CA ASP A 157 -4.51 -10.47 10.87
C ASP A 157 -4.84 -9.38 9.84
N GLU A 158 -3.87 -8.52 9.53
CA GLU A 158 -4.02 -7.49 8.51
C GLU A 158 -4.25 -8.08 7.12
N ILE A 159 -3.47 -9.09 6.73
CA ILE A 159 -3.62 -9.78 5.45
C ILE A 159 -5.01 -10.42 5.34
N ASP A 160 -5.49 -11.09 6.38
CA ASP A 160 -6.79 -11.74 6.37
C ASP A 160 -7.94 -10.74 6.26
N GLU A 161 -7.84 -9.59 6.93
CA GLU A 161 -8.77 -8.48 6.72
C GLU A 161 -8.74 -7.94 5.28
N LEU A 162 -7.56 -7.81 4.68
CA LEU A 162 -7.42 -7.36 3.30
C LEU A 162 -8.01 -8.37 2.30
N ARG A 163 -7.81 -9.66 2.53
CA ARG A 163 -8.42 -10.74 1.75
C ARG A 163 -9.93 -10.69 1.81
N LYS A 164 -10.48 -10.55 3.02
CA LYS A 164 -11.93 -10.38 3.21
C LYS A 164 -12.45 -9.19 2.43
N LYS A 165 -11.78 -8.03 2.52
CA LYS A 165 -12.15 -6.84 1.74
C LYS A 165 -12.11 -7.09 0.23
N ARG A 166 -11.09 -7.78 -0.28
CA ARG A 166 -10.99 -8.13 -1.72
C ARG A 166 -12.15 -9.03 -2.15
N HIS A 167 -12.49 -10.03 -1.34
CA HIS A 167 -13.60 -10.93 -1.59
C HIS A 167 -14.95 -10.18 -1.63
N ASP A 168 -15.17 -9.29 -0.65
CA ASP A 168 -16.38 -8.46 -0.57
C ASP A 168 -16.49 -7.52 -1.78
N GLN A 169 -15.40 -6.89 -2.20
CA GLN A 169 -15.36 -6.05 -3.41
C GLN A 169 -15.65 -6.84 -4.69
N SER A 170 -15.14 -8.07 -4.77
CA SER A 170 -15.37 -8.95 -5.93
C SER A 170 -16.84 -9.40 -5.99
N SER A 171 -17.43 -9.72 -4.85
CA SER A 171 -18.85 -10.06 -4.72
C SER A 171 -19.75 -8.88 -5.11
N GLN A 172 -19.45 -7.68 -4.64
CA GLN A 172 -20.20 -6.46 -4.99
C GLN A 172 -20.16 -6.16 -6.50
N LYS A 173 -19.00 -6.30 -7.14
CA LYS A 173 -18.89 -6.14 -8.60
C LYS A 173 -19.77 -7.15 -9.33
N LEU A 174 -19.76 -8.41 -8.90
CA LEU A 174 -20.58 -9.46 -9.50
C LEU A 174 -22.08 -9.14 -9.39
N ASP A 175 -22.53 -8.66 -8.23
CA ASP A 175 -23.93 -8.29 -8.02
C ASP A 175 -24.33 -7.07 -8.86
N GLN A 176 -23.45 -6.08 -9.02
CA GLN A 176 -23.67 -4.96 -9.95
C GLN A 176 -23.83 -5.44 -11.41
N TYR A 177 -22.99 -6.37 -11.86
CA TYR A 177 -23.12 -6.94 -13.21
C TYR A 177 -24.42 -7.73 -13.40
N LYS A 178 -24.86 -8.50 -12.39
CA LYS A 178 -26.14 -9.21 -12.44
C LYS A 178 -27.32 -8.24 -12.57
N ILE A 179 -27.33 -7.17 -11.77
CA ILE A 179 -28.38 -6.14 -11.83
C ILE A 179 -28.40 -5.48 -13.21
N LEU A 180 -27.22 -5.09 -13.73
CA LEU A 180 -27.11 -4.47 -15.05
C LEU A 180 -27.61 -5.41 -16.16
N SER A 181 -27.26 -6.69 -16.10
CA SER A 181 -27.72 -7.70 -17.06
C SER A 181 -29.25 -7.88 -17.03
N ILE A 182 -29.84 -7.90 -15.84
CA ILE A 182 -31.30 -8.00 -15.67
C ILE A 182 -31.98 -6.77 -16.29
N VAL A 183 -31.49 -5.56 -15.99
CA VAL A 183 -32.04 -4.31 -16.55
C VAL A 183 -31.94 -4.30 -18.08
N LEU A 184 -30.79 -4.68 -18.63
CA LEU A 184 -30.58 -4.71 -20.09
C LEU A 184 -31.52 -5.72 -20.77
N SER A 185 -31.67 -6.92 -20.20
CA SER A 185 -32.58 -7.93 -20.71
C SER A 185 -34.05 -7.48 -20.66
N GLY A 186 -34.46 -6.81 -19.57
CA GLY A 186 -35.78 -6.21 -19.44
C GLY A 186 -36.06 -5.15 -20.50
N LEU A 187 -35.11 -4.25 -20.74
CA LEU A 187 -35.23 -3.22 -21.80
C LEU A 187 -35.35 -3.83 -23.19
N LEU A 188 -34.59 -4.90 -23.49
CA LEU A 188 -34.70 -5.62 -24.75
C LEU A 188 -36.09 -6.24 -24.92
N VAL A 189 -36.63 -6.92 -23.89
CA VAL A 189 -37.99 -7.47 -23.93
C VAL A 189 -39.03 -6.38 -24.16
N ILE A 190 -38.95 -5.26 -23.45
CA ILE A 190 -39.85 -4.12 -23.63
C ILE A 190 -39.76 -3.57 -25.06
N SER A 191 -38.57 -3.43 -25.61
CA SER A 191 -38.38 -2.94 -26.98
C SER A 191 -39.01 -3.86 -28.03
N VAL A 192 -38.88 -5.18 -27.86
CA VAL A 192 -39.51 -6.18 -28.72
C VAL A 192 -41.03 -6.12 -28.60
N LEU A 193 -41.57 -5.99 -27.38
CA LEU A 193 -43.01 -5.84 -27.18
C LEU A 193 -43.53 -4.57 -27.86
N ILE A 194 -42.85 -3.44 -27.72
CA ILE A 194 -43.22 -2.19 -28.40
C ILE A 194 -43.26 -2.38 -29.92
N LEU A 195 -42.26 -3.07 -30.50
CA LEU A 195 -42.23 -3.35 -31.94
C LEU A 195 -43.38 -4.27 -32.38
N VAL A 196 -43.68 -5.31 -31.61
CA VAL A 196 -44.78 -6.25 -31.91
C VAL A 196 -46.15 -5.58 -31.79
N PHE A 197 -46.35 -4.71 -30.80
CA PHE A 197 -47.63 -4.03 -30.56
C PHE A 197 -47.80 -2.72 -31.33
N ARG A 198 -46.77 -2.24 -32.04
CA ARG A 198 -46.89 -1.08 -32.92
C ARG A 198 -47.76 -1.45 -34.12
N LYS A 199 -49.07 -1.23 -33.99
CA LYS A 199 -50.00 -1.35 -35.13
C LYS A 199 -49.45 -0.53 -36.29
N PRO A 200 -49.45 -1.06 -37.53
CA PRO A 200 -49.06 -0.27 -38.68
C PRO A 200 -49.94 0.97 -38.71
N ALA A 201 -49.32 2.15 -38.69
CA ALA A 201 -50.05 3.39 -38.86
C ALA A 201 -50.79 3.27 -40.20
N LYS A 202 -52.13 3.26 -40.14
CA LYS A 202 -52.95 3.25 -41.35
C LYS A 202 -52.51 4.45 -42.17
N GLN A 203 -51.93 4.20 -43.34
CA GLN A 203 -51.67 5.26 -44.30
C GLN A 203 -53.03 5.86 -44.66
N LEU A 204 -53.28 7.09 -44.22
CA LEU A 204 -54.36 7.92 -44.73
C LEU A 204 -53.98 8.27 -46.17
N VAL A 205 -54.42 7.43 -47.10
CA VAL A 205 -54.37 7.72 -48.53
C VAL A 205 -55.52 8.70 -48.80
N ASN A 206 -55.17 9.93 -49.16
CA ASN A 206 -56.08 10.92 -49.77
C ASN A 206 -56.22 10.62 -51.26
#